data_AF-A0AAV3URL3-F1
#
_entry.id   AF-A0AAV3URL3-F1
#
_cell.length_a   1.000
_cell.length_b   1.000
_cell.length_c   1.000
_cell.angle_alpha   90.00
_cell.angle_beta   90.00
_cell.angle_gamma   90.00
#
_symmetry.space_group_name_H-M   'P 1'
#
loop_
_entity.id
_entity.type
_entity.pdbx_description
1 polymer ?
#
loop_
_entity_poly.entity_id
_entity_poly.type
_entity_poly.pdbx_seq_one_letter_code
_entity_poly.pdbx_strand_id
1 'polypeptide(L)'
;MTGYDQEELESQLEKQTDFETFIAEAPQLNPSRALIEGVICGVRVQDIEEPTMQEIRYVDKLIDELAKGKSNGEDFAEVINHIANIPYSPTWAVS
;
A
#
# COMPACT_ATOMS: atom_id res chain seq x y z
N MET A 1 -1.05 4.30 4.34
CA MET A 1 -0.17 3.11 4.50
C MET A 1 0.93 3.40 5.53
N THR A 2 1.84 4.34 5.28
CA THR A 2 2.99 4.63 6.17
C THR A 2 2.75 5.69 7.24
N GLY A 3 1.74 6.53 7.05
CA GLY A 3 1.42 7.62 7.98
C GLY A 3 2.20 8.91 7.71
N TYR A 4 3.12 8.92 6.74
CA TYR A 4 3.72 10.15 6.23
C TYR A 4 2.66 11.05 5.59
N ASP A 5 2.76 12.34 5.84
CA ASP A 5 2.13 13.34 4.99
C ASP A 5 2.92 13.57 3.69
N GLN A 6 2.41 14.45 2.84
CA GLN A 6 3.02 14.74 1.54
C GLN A 6 4.41 15.37 1.66
N GLU A 7 4.61 16.28 2.63
CA GLU A 7 5.87 16.99 2.82
C GLU A 7 6.94 16.06 3.40
N GLU A 8 6.56 15.21 4.35
CA GLU A 8 7.45 14.20 4.92
C GLU A 8 7.86 13.16 3.88
N LEU A 9 6.93 12.72 3.03
CA LEU A 9 7.22 11.79 1.94
C LEU A 9 8.20 12.40 0.93
N GLU A 10 7.99 13.66 0.54
CA GLU A 10 8.92 14.39 -0.33
C GLU A 10 10.31 14.52 0.30
N SER A 11 10.38 14.79 1.60
CA SER A 11 11.66 14.83 2.34
C SER A 11 12.40 13.49 2.31
N GLN A 12 11.69 12.37 2.47
CA GLN A 12 12.31 11.04 2.38
C GLN A 12 12.81 10.73 0.95
N LEU A 13 12.10 11.21 -0.09
CA LEU A 13 12.54 11.09 -1.48
C LEU A 13 13.80 11.91 -1.76
N GLU A 14 13.88 13.15 -1.25
CA GLU A 14 15.07 13.99 -1.39
C GLU A 14 16.30 13.41 -0.71
N LYS A 15 16.11 12.77 0.46
CA LYS A 15 17.17 12.08 1.20
C LYS A 15 17.65 10.80 0.53
N GLN A 16 16.90 10.28 -0.46
CA GLN A 16 17.14 8.97 -1.07
C GLN A 16 17.23 7.85 -0.02
N THR A 17 16.38 7.94 1.00
CA THR A 17 16.33 6.98 2.11
C THR A 17 16.04 5.58 1.57
N ASP A 18 16.76 4.57 2.08
CA ASP A 18 16.47 3.18 1.75
C ASP A 18 15.12 2.73 2.32
N PHE A 19 14.55 1.67 1.74
CA PHE A 19 13.20 1.24 2.08
C PHE A 19 13.08 0.73 3.52
N GLU A 20 14.12 0.08 4.04
CA GLU A 20 14.14 -0.40 5.42
C GLU A 20 14.03 0.77 6.40
N THR A 21 14.85 1.79 6.20
CA THR A 21 14.83 3.02 7.00
C THR A 21 13.52 3.78 6.82
N PHE A 22 13.00 3.88 5.59
CA PHE A 22 11.72 4.53 5.29
C PHE A 22 10.55 3.90 6.05
N ILE A 23 10.51 2.57 6.16
CA ILE A 23 9.46 1.87 6.94
C ILE A 23 9.72 1.97 8.43
N ALA A 24 10.98 1.88 8.88
CA ALA A 24 11.34 1.98 10.29
C ALA A 24 11.06 3.37 10.88
N GLU A 25 11.23 4.43 10.09
CA GLU A 25 10.96 5.82 10.47
C GLU A 25 9.51 6.24 10.19
N ALA A 26 8.66 5.34 9.69
CA ALA A 26 7.29 5.65 9.35
C ALA A 26 6.52 6.11 10.62
N PRO A 27 5.90 7.31 10.62
CA PRO A 27 5.29 7.89 11.81
C PRO A 27 4.19 7.00 12.40
N GLN A 28 3.40 6.38 11.53
CA GLN A 28 2.34 5.47 11.91
C GLN A 28 1.97 4.54 10.76
N LEU A 29 2.52 3.33 10.77
CA LEU A 29 2.08 2.29 9.86
C LEU A 29 0.60 1.95 10.13
N ASN A 30 -0.21 1.96 9.08
CA ASN A 30 -1.64 1.68 9.19
C ASN A 30 -1.84 0.20 9.58
N PRO A 31 -2.59 -0.13 10.65
CA PRO A 31 -2.82 -1.52 11.08
C PRO A 31 -3.60 -2.33 10.05
N SER A 32 -4.47 -1.69 9.26
CA SER A 32 -5.24 -2.35 8.19
C SER A 32 -4.37 -2.86 7.05
N ARG A 33 -3.07 -2.52 7.00
CA ARG A 33 -2.14 -3.09 6.02
C ARG A 33 -2.00 -4.61 6.11
N ALA A 34 -2.27 -5.19 7.29
CA ALA A 34 -2.32 -6.64 7.47
C ALA A 34 -3.46 -7.30 6.68
N LEU A 35 -4.47 -6.54 6.23
CA LEU A 35 -5.55 -7.02 5.36
C LEU A 35 -5.15 -7.12 3.89
N ILE A 36 -3.94 -6.66 3.53
CA ILE A 36 -3.42 -6.80 2.16
C ILE A 36 -2.97 -8.25 2.00
N GLU A 37 -3.78 -9.05 1.33
CA GLU A 37 -3.51 -10.45 1.07
C GLU A 37 -3.45 -10.76 -0.43
N GLY A 38 -2.94 -11.96 -0.74
CA GLY A 38 -2.99 -12.51 -2.09
C GLY A 38 -1.62 -12.61 -2.73
N VAL A 39 -1.61 -12.78 -4.05
CA VAL A 39 -0.39 -13.03 -4.82
C VAL A 39 0.04 -11.78 -5.58
N ILE A 40 1.32 -11.41 -5.45
CA ILE A 40 2.00 -10.38 -6.23
C ILE A 40 3.35 -10.93 -6.67
N CYS A 41 3.73 -10.69 -7.94
CA CYS A 41 5.00 -11.20 -8.50
C CYS A 41 5.24 -12.71 -8.28
N GLY A 42 4.18 -13.52 -8.18
CA GLY A 42 4.27 -14.98 -7.96
C GLY A 42 4.44 -15.43 -6.51
N VAL A 43 4.46 -14.50 -5.53
CA VAL A 43 4.56 -14.81 -4.09
C VAL A 43 3.30 -14.41 -3.34
N ARG A 44 2.91 -15.18 -2.31
CA ARG A 44 1.82 -14.82 -1.39
C ARG A 44 2.34 -13.86 -0.34
N VAL A 45 1.74 -12.68 -0.23
CA VAL A 45 2.29 -11.60 0.61
C VAL A 45 2.24 -11.94 2.10
N GLN A 46 1.19 -12.62 2.54
CA GLN A 46 1.03 -13.06 3.92
C GLN A 46 2.05 -14.14 4.35
N ASP A 47 2.66 -14.84 3.40
CA ASP A 47 3.61 -15.93 3.68
C ASP A 47 5.07 -15.44 3.74
N ILE A 48 5.31 -14.13 3.55
CA ILE A 48 6.64 -13.53 3.59
C ILE A 48 7.07 -13.35 5.04
N GLU A 49 8.11 -14.08 5.46
CA GLU A 49 8.63 -14.03 6.84
C GLU A 49 9.50 -12.81 7.13
N GLU A 50 10.19 -12.28 6.11
CA GLU A 50 11.05 -11.11 6.28
C GLU A 50 10.19 -9.84 6.30
N PRO A 51 10.11 -9.12 7.43
CA PRO A 51 9.15 -8.03 7.60
C PRO A 51 9.30 -6.91 6.58
N THR A 52 10.52 -6.50 6.25
CA THR A 52 10.76 -5.39 5.31
C THR A 52 10.27 -5.75 3.91
N MET A 53 10.57 -6.95 3.43
CA MET A 53 10.09 -7.50 2.17
C MET A 53 8.58 -7.67 2.14
N GLN A 54 7.95 -8.02 3.26
CA GLN A 54 6.49 -8.07 3.35
C GLN A 54 5.88 -6.67 3.13
N GLU A 55 6.44 -5.64 3.77
CA GLU A 55 5.99 -4.25 3.62
C GLU A 55 6.22 -3.74 2.18
N ILE A 56 7.33 -4.10 1.54
CA ILE A 56 7.58 -3.83 0.11
C ILE A 56 6.46 -4.43 -0.74
N ARG A 57 6.10 -5.70 -0.49
CA ARG A 57 5.05 -6.38 -1.25
C ARG A 57 3.65 -5.86 -0.97
N TYR A 58 3.39 -5.32 0.21
CA TYR A 58 2.18 -4.55 0.47
C TYR A 58 2.09 -3.32 -0.44
N VAL A 59 3.16 -2.55 -0.58
CA VAL A 59 3.21 -1.39 -1.50
C VAL A 59 2.99 -1.82 -2.94
N ASP A 60 3.74 -2.83 -3.42
CA ASP A 60 3.63 -3.33 -4.79
C ASP A 60 2.19 -3.76 -5.10
N LYS A 61 1.56 -4.49 -4.17
CA LYS A 61 0.19 -4.96 -4.33
C LYS A 61 -0.81 -3.81 -4.38
N LEU A 62 -0.66 -2.79 -3.52
CA LEU A 62 -1.52 -1.60 -3.56
C LEU A 62 -1.39 -0.87 -4.91
N ILE A 63 -0.17 -0.70 -5.42
CA ILE A 63 0.07 -0.04 -6.72
C ILE A 63 -0.51 -0.87 -7.87
N ASP A 64 -0.31 -2.19 -7.86
CA ASP A 64 -0.83 -3.12 -8.87
C ASP A 64 -2.36 -3.06 -8.95
N GLU A 65 -3.05 -3.06 -7.80
CA GLU A 65 -4.51 -2.95 -7.75
C GLU A 65 -5.02 -1.54 -8.12
N LEU A 66 -4.30 -0.48 -7.75
CA LEU A 66 -4.61 0.88 -8.21
C LEU A 66 -4.47 1.00 -9.75
N ALA A 67 -3.44 0.39 -10.33
CA ALA A 67 -3.19 0.42 -11.76
C ALA A 67 -4.21 -0.39 -12.58
N LYS A 68 -4.71 -1.51 -12.03
CA LYS A 68 -5.74 -2.35 -12.66
C LYS A 68 -7.14 -1.72 -12.63
N GLY A 69 -7.33 -0.61 -11.90
CA GLY A 69 -8.65 -0.13 -11.51
C GLY A 69 -9.34 -1.13 -10.57
N LYS A 70 -10.44 -0.75 -9.90
CA LYS A 70 -11.12 -1.60 -8.90
C LYS A 70 -11.86 -2.81 -9.50
N SER A 71 -11.27 -3.45 -10.50
CA SER A 71 -11.89 -4.44 -11.38
C SER A 71 -11.87 -5.86 -10.81
N ASN A 72 -11.14 -6.14 -9.73
CA ASN A 72 -11.11 -7.47 -9.13
C ASN A 72 -11.30 -7.42 -7.60
N GLY A 73 -12.57 -7.41 -7.18
CA GLY A 73 -13.01 -7.68 -5.81
C GLY A 73 -13.50 -6.43 -5.08
N GLU A 74 -14.78 -6.45 -4.68
CA GLU A 74 -15.36 -5.48 -3.74
C GLU A 74 -14.52 -5.40 -2.45
N ASP A 75 -13.89 -6.51 -2.06
CA ASP A 75 -13.03 -6.63 -0.87
C ASP A 75 -11.77 -5.76 -0.92
N PHE A 76 -11.05 -5.69 -2.05
CA PHE A 76 -9.78 -4.95 -2.10
C PHE A 76 -10.00 -3.44 -2.18
N ALA A 77 -11.11 -3.01 -2.77
CA ALA A 77 -11.53 -1.61 -2.78
C ALA A 77 -11.78 -1.10 -1.36
N GLU A 78 -12.39 -1.92 -0.50
CA GLU A 78 -12.61 -1.60 0.90
C GLU A 78 -11.29 -1.51 1.66
N VAL A 79 -10.35 -2.43 1.41
CA VAL A 79 -8.99 -2.41 1.99
C VAL A 79 -8.23 -1.14 1.57
N ILE A 80 -8.28 -0.74 0.29
CA ILE A 80 -7.65 0.50 -0.19
C ILE A 80 -8.25 1.73 0.48
N ASN A 81 -9.58 1.80 0.65
CA ASN A 81 -10.21 2.92 1.35
C ASN A 81 -9.71 3.04 2.80
N HIS A 82 -9.59 1.91 3.51
CA HIS A 82 -9.10 1.87 4.89
C HIS A 82 -7.61 2.21 5.02
N ILE A 83 -6.79 1.82 4.02
CA ILE A 83 -5.33 1.97 4.09
C ILE A 83 -4.85 3.32 3.56
N ALA A 84 -5.48 3.81 2.50
CA ALA A 84 -5.06 5.00 1.78
C ALA A 84 -5.91 6.24 2.11
N ASN A 85 -6.99 6.11 2.90
CA ASN A 85 -7.95 7.19 3.18
C ASN A 85 -8.47 7.88 1.91
N ILE A 86 -8.46 7.17 0.78
CA ILE A 86 -8.98 7.68 -0.48
C ILE A 86 -10.50 7.47 -0.42
N PRO A 87 -11.33 8.53 -0.41
CA PRO A 87 -12.76 8.35 -0.48
C PRO A 87 -13.12 7.67 -1.80
N TYR A 88 -13.79 6.52 -1.70
CA TYR A 88 -14.34 5.82 -2.85
C TYR A 88 -15.30 6.75 -3.60
N SER A 89 -14.85 7.34 -4.71
CA SER A 89 -15.74 7.97 -5.69
C SER A 89 -16.04 6.97 -6.82
N PRO A 90 -17.31 6.69 -7.15
CA PRO A 90 -17.70 5.85 -8.27
C PRO A 90 -17.62 6.56 -9.64
N THR A 91 -17.07 7.78 -9.72
CA THR A 91 -17.11 8.60 -10.96
C THR A 91 -16.32 8.06 -12.16
N TRP A 92 -15.60 6.95 -12.04
CA TRP A 92 -14.96 6.23 -13.15
C TRP A 92 -15.78 4.99 -13.61
N ALA A 93 -16.92 4.68 -12.98
CA ALA A 93 -17.82 3.58 -13.36
C ALA A 93 -18.89 3.97 -14.39
N VAL A 94 -18.82 5.19 -14.94
CA VAL A 94 -19.66 5.64 -16.06
C VAL A 94 -18.75 6.34 -17.07
N SER A 95 -18.01 5.58 -17.86
CA SER A 95 -17.33 6.02 -19.08
C SER A 95 -17.16 4.82 -20.01
#